data_AF-A0A2T6DYA6-F1
#
_entry.id   AF-A0A2T6DYA6-F1
#
_cell.length_a   1.000
_cell.length_b   1.000
_cell.length_c   1.000
_cell.angle_alpha   90.00
_cell.angle_beta   90.00
_cell.angle_gamma   90.00
#
_symmetry.space_group_name_H-M   'P 1'
#
loop_
_entity.id
_entity.type
_entity.pdbx_description
1 polymer ?
#
loop_
_entity_poly.entity_id
_entity_poly.type
_entity_poly.pdbx_seq_one_letter_code
_entity_poly.pdbx_strand_id
1 'polypeptide(L)'
;MKPAASRKISAPVQLTWSCLGVLYRATAWPEVEFQRQCDGAWVAFEPDPSDEVFASAAVMLGRAEWNRYLDFVPAAERAFLETFSWNRLAALAVVTRCPALLGELAAVPALTAFVAAHVALRGGAAPAWSEASAVYERGGIFGLLEWLGLPATRRTLDTLGSLEEPDVARRLLADLREALWSPLAGALLQRRQSVSERELSARLHVLAA
;
A
#
# COMPACT_ATOMS: atom_id res chain seq x y z
N MET A 1 -11.02 51.18 -13.58
CA MET A 1 -10.13 50.24 -12.87
C MET A 1 -10.33 48.85 -13.44
N LYS A 2 -9.31 48.24 -14.04
CA LYS A 2 -9.34 46.82 -14.43
C LYS A 2 -9.22 45.96 -13.16
N PRO A 3 -10.02 44.90 -12.97
CA PRO A 3 -9.77 43.98 -11.89
C PRO A 3 -8.44 43.27 -12.15
N ALA A 4 -7.54 43.33 -11.16
CA ALA A 4 -6.31 42.58 -11.18
C ALA A 4 -6.65 41.10 -11.30
N ALA A 5 -6.10 40.44 -12.33
CA ALA A 5 -6.18 39.00 -12.44
C ALA A 5 -5.59 38.40 -11.17
N SER A 6 -6.44 37.78 -10.34
CA SER A 6 -5.99 36.94 -9.24
C SER A 6 -5.10 35.88 -9.84
N ARG A 7 -3.78 36.02 -9.62
CA ARG A 7 -2.85 34.92 -9.85
C ARG A 7 -3.37 33.78 -8.99
N LYS A 8 -3.96 32.77 -9.64
CA LYS A 8 -4.19 31.46 -9.02
C LYS A 8 -2.80 30.96 -8.63
N ILE A 9 -2.40 31.23 -7.39
CA ILE A 9 -1.32 30.53 -6.74
C ILE A 9 -1.75 29.07 -6.84
N SER A 10 -1.08 28.30 -7.68
CA SER A 10 -1.33 26.87 -7.79
C SER A 10 -1.02 26.32 -6.41
N ALA A 11 -2.06 25.98 -5.65
CA ALA A 11 -1.89 25.33 -4.37
C ALA A 11 -0.95 24.13 -4.59
N PRO A 12 -0.02 23.86 -3.66
CA PRO A 12 0.84 22.68 -3.77
C PRO A 12 -0.05 21.45 -3.99
N VAL A 13 0.33 20.61 -4.95
CA VAL A 13 -0.49 19.45 -5.32
C VAL A 13 -0.51 18.47 -4.15
N GLN A 14 -1.65 18.38 -3.49
CA GLN A 14 -1.88 17.54 -2.33
C GLN A 14 -3.14 16.70 -2.55
N LEU A 15 -3.17 15.53 -1.94
CA LEU A 15 -4.39 14.73 -1.85
C LEU A 15 -5.10 15.12 -0.56
N THR A 16 -6.43 15.28 -0.58
CA THR A 16 -7.20 15.65 0.60
C THR A 16 -8.49 14.83 0.63
N TRP A 17 -8.82 14.27 1.79
CA TRP A 17 -10.03 13.48 2.00
C TRP A 17 -10.54 13.69 3.43
N SER A 18 -11.74 13.20 3.74
CA SER A 18 -12.33 13.28 5.08
C SER A 18 -12.64 11.89 5.62
N CYS A 19 -12.39 11.65 6.90
CA CYS A 19 -12.83 10.45 7.59
C CYS A 19 -13.39 10.85 8.95
N LEU A 20 -14.60 10.39 9.28
CA LEU A 20 -15.25 10.63 10.58
C LEU A 20 -15.25 12.11 11.03
N GLY A 21 -15.45 13.04 10.09
CA GLY A 21 -15.48 14.49 10.38
C GLY A 21 -14.11 15.14 10.52
N VAL A 22 -13.01 14.39 10.38
CA VAL A 22 -11.63 14.89 10.37
C VAL A 22 -11.13 14.98 8.94
N LEU A 23 -10.47 16.09 8.58
CA LEU A 23 -9.80 16.24 7.29
C LEU A 23 -8.39 15.66 7.36
N TYR A 24 -8.01 14.96 6.29
CA TYR A 24 -6.70 14.35 6.11
C TYR A 24 -6.10 14.81 4.79
N ARG A 25 -4.77 14.83 4.72
CA ARG A 25 -4.06 15.09 3.48
C ARG A 25 -2.75 14.32 3.37
N ALA A 26 -2.32 14.11 2.14
CA ALA A 26 -0.94 13.75 1.79
C ALA A 26 -0.33 14.90 1.00
N THR A 27 0.83 15.41 1.44
CA THR A 27 1.54 16.51 0.75
C THR A 27 2.16 16.04 -0.57
N ALA A 28 2.68 17.00 -1.34
CA ALA A 28 3.33 16.74 -2.62
C ALA A 28 4.60 15.90 -2.45
N TRP A 29 4.90 15.08 -3.47
CA TRP A 29 6.20 14.45 -3.64
C TRP A 29 7.32 15.51 -3.76
N PRO A 30 8.57 15.26 -3.30
CA PRO A 30 9.12 14.04 -2.66
C PRO A 30 8.92 13.97 -1.13
N GLU A 31 8.58 15.09 -0.50
CA GLU A 31 8.43 15.20 0.96
C GLU A 31 6.98 14.87 1.35
N VAL A 32 6.56 13.64 1.05
CA VAL A 32 5.19 13.18 1.32
C VAL A 32 5.00 12.97 2.81
N GLU A 33 4.24 13.87 3.43
CA GLU A 33 3.77 13.82 4.79
C GLU A 33 2.27 13.53 4.81
N PHE A 34 1.88 12.63 5.72
CA PHE A 34 0.49 12.38 6.03
C PHE A 34 0.09 13.24 7.21
N GLN A 35 -0.95 14.04 7.03
CA GLN A 35 -1.37 15.03 8.03
C GLN A 35 -2.88 14.93 8.25
N ARG A 36 -3.31 15.23 9.48
CA ARG A 36 -4.71 15.38 9.86
C ARG A 36 -4.96 16.79 10.38
N GLN A 37 -6.18 17.29 10.22
CA GLN A 37 -6.56 18.59 10.74
C GLN A 37 -7.01 18.48 12.20
N CYS A 38 -6.36 19.22 13.09
CA CYS A 38 -6.69 19.35 14.50
C CYS A 38 -6.72 20.84 14.87
N ASP A 39 -7.83 21.33 15.41
CA ASP A 39 -7.99 22.73 15.87
C ASP A 39 -7.58 23.78 14.81
N GLY A 40 -7.91 23.52 13.55
CA GLY A 40 -7.59 24.39 12.42
C GLY A 40 -6.15 24.30 11.92
N ALA A 41 -5.28 23.54 12.59
CA ALA A 41 -3.91 23.26 12.18
C ALA A 41 -3.76 21.88 11.53
N TRP A 42 -2.79 21.73 10.63
CA TRP A 42 -2.40 20.43 10.10
C TRP A 42 -1.30 19.83 10.97
N VAL A 43 -1.53 18.62 11.47
CA VAL A 43 -0.60 17.89 12.34
C VAL A 43 -0.20 16.60 11.64
N ALA A 44 1.10 16.32 11.61
CA ALA A 44 1.62 15.08 11.08
C ALA A 44 1.08 13.88 11.88
N PHE A 45 0.77 12.80 11.18
CA PHE A 45 0.49 11.51 11.82
C PHE A 45 1.22 10.40 11.07
N GLU A 46 1.53 9.33 11.78
CA GLU A 46 2.17 8.18 11.15
C GLU A 46 1.09 7.34 10.45
N PRO A 47 1.19 7.11 9.13
CA PRO A 47 0.16 6.39 8.40
C PRO A 47 0.12 4.92 8.84
N ASP A 48 -1.06 4.44 9.19
CA ASP A 48 -1.41 3.03 9.23
C ASP A 48 -2.35 2.74 8.04
N PRO A 49 -1.83 2.21 6.92
CA PRO A 49 -2.64 1.90 5.75
C PRO A 49 -3.71 0.84 6.00
N SER A 50 -3.67 0.13 7.13
CA SER A 50 -4.70 -0.80 7.53
C SER A 50 -5.87 -0.12 8.28
N ASP A 51 -5.79 1.18 8.58
CA ASP A 51 -6.84 1.96 9.26
C ASP A 51 -7.99 2.35 8.28
N GLU A 52 -9.19 2.55 8.83
CA GLU A 52 -10.38 3.05 8.13
C GLU A 52 -10.15 4.41 7.46
N VAL A 53 -9.21 5.22 7.98
CA VAL A 53 -8.77 6.47 7.35
C VAL A 53 -8.32 6.24 5.90
N PHE A 54 -7.55 5.18 5.64
CA PHE A 54 -7.07 4.87 4.29
C PHE A 54 -8.16 4.27 3.42
N ALA A 55 -9.05 3.45 3.99
CA ALA A 55 -10.22 2.93 3.27
C ALA A 55 -11.14 4.06 2.80
N SER A 56 -11.37 5.09 3.62
CA SER A 56 -12.16 6.27 3.22
C SER A 56 -11.52 7.04 2.06
N ALA A 57 -10.18 7.16 2.06
CA ALA A 57 -9.45 7.85 1.01
C ALA A 57 -9.56 7.12 -0.34
N ALA A 58 -9.55 5.78 -0.34
CA ALA A 58 -9.73 4.98 -1.55
C ALA A 58 -11.06 5.28 -2.25
N VAL A 59 -12.13 5.52 -1.47
CA VAL A 59 -13.46 5.87 -1.99
C VAL A 59 -13.55 7.33 -2.42
N MET A 60 -12.98 8.24 -1.64
CA MET A 60 -13.17 9.68 -1.83
C MET A 60 -12.26 10.29 -2.89
N LEU A 61 -11.01 9.84 -2.98
CA LEU A 61 -10.06 10.42 -3.92
C LEU A 61 -10.47 10.06 -5.35
N GLY A 62 -10.68 11.05 -6.20
CA GLY A 62 -11.05 10.80 -7.59
C GLY A 62 -9.86 10.33 -8.43
N ARG A 63 -10.13 9.71 -9.59
CA ARG A 63 -9.09 9.43 -10.59
C ARG A 63 -8.41 10.73 -11.07
N ALA A 64 -9.17 11.81 -11.23
CA ALA A 64 -8.63 13.10 -11.69
C ALA A 64 -7.65 13.73 -10.69
N GLU A 65 -7.96 13.69 -9.40
CA GLU A 65 -7.10 14.21 -8.34
C GLU A 65 -5.83 13.39 -8.21
N TRP A 66 -5.96 12.06 -8.27
CA TRP A 66 -4.83 11.14 -8.27
C TRP A 66 -3.90 11.35 -9.46
N ASN A 67 -4.44 11.46 -10.68
CA ASN A 67 -3.62 11.70 -11.87
C ASN A 67 -2.84 13.03 -11.77
N ARG A 68 -3.49 14.09 -11.27
CA ARG A 68 -2.81 15.37 -11.05
C ARG A 68 -1.67 15.24 -10.03
N TYR A 69 -1.86 14.43 -9.00
CA TYR A 69 -0.80 14.13 -8.03
C TYR A 69 0.38 13.40 -8.68
N LEU A 70 0.09 12.37 -9.48
CA LEU A 70 1.10 11.59 -10.19
C LEU A 70 1.93 12.38 -11.20
N ASP A 71 1.46 13.52 -11.70
CA ASP A 71 2.23 14.40 -12.60
C ASP A 71 3.51 14.96 -11.94
N PHE A 72 3.61 14.91 -10.61
CA PHE A 72 4.77 15.36 -9.84
C PHE A 72 5.61 14.21 -9.28
N VAL A 73 5.18 12.96 -9.50
CA VAL A 73 5.87 11.76 -9.03
C VAL A 73 6.86 11.28 -10.12
N PRO A 74 8.10 10.91 -9.78
CA PRO A 74 9.06 10.43 -10.75
C PRO A 74 8.58 9.13 -11.42
N ALA A 75 9.11 8.85 -12.62
CA ALA A 75 8.56 7.83 -13.51
C ALA A 75 8.50 6.42 -12.89
N ALA A 76 9.48 6.04 -12.07
CA ALA A 76 9.53 4.71 -11.48
C ALA A 76 8.43 4.51 -10.42
N GLU A 77 8.31 5.44 -9.49
CA GLU A 77 7.29 5.45 -8.44
C GLU A 77 5.91 5.62 -9.04
N ARG A 78 5.76 6.48 -10.06
CA ARG A 78 4.52 6.65 -10.80
C ARG A 78 4.08 5.33 -11.44
N ALA A 79 4.96 4.65 -12.16
CA ALA A 79 4.65 3.39 -12.83
C ALA A 79 4.21 2.33 -11.81
N PHE A 80 4.87 2.26 -10.65
CA PHE A 80 4.47 1.40 -9.54
C PHE A 80 3.09 1.78 -8.99
N LEU A 81 2.85 3.05 -8.68
CA LEU A 81 1.59 3.54 -8.11
C LEU A 81 0.40 3.37 -9.07
N GLU A 82 0.62 3.46 -10.38
CA GLU A 82 -0.40 3.26 -11.42
C GLU A 82 -0.88 1.81 -11.52
N THR A 83 -0.15 0.84 -10.93
CA THR A 83 -0.61 -0.56 -10.87
C THR A 83 -1.78 -0.75 -9.89
N PHE A 84 -1.96 0.15 -8.92
CA PHE A 84 -2.98 0.03 -7.87
C PHE A 84 -4.22 0.85 -8.18
N SER A 85 -5.38 0.24 -8.05
CA SER A 85 -6.68 0.90 -8.19
C SER A 85 -7.20 1.42 -6.84
N TRP A 86 -7.23 0.56 -5.82
CA TRP A 86 -7.89 0.85 -4.54
C TRP A 86 -6.88 1.10 -3.41
N ASN A 87 -5.75 0.39 -3.41
CA ASN A 87 -4.67 0.50 -2.43
C ASN A 87 -3.62 1.55 -2.82
N ARG A 88 -3.85 2.38 -3.82
CA ARG A 88 -2.88 3.39 -4.31
C ARG A 88 -2.35 4.33 -3.22
N LEU A 89 -3.18 4.70 -2.24
CA LEU A 89 -2.73 5.52 -1.11
C LEU A 89 -1.87 4.71 -0.12
N ALA A 90 -2.22 3.44 0.11
CA ALA A 90 -1.40 2.52 0.88
C ALA A 90 -0.04 2.28 0.21
N ALA A 91 -0.03 2.08 -1.11
CA ALA A 91 1.17 1.97 -1.93
C ALA A 91 2.03 3.24 -1.83
N LEU A 92 1.43 4.44 -1.89
CA LEU A 92 2.11 5.71 -1.66
C LEU A 92 2.75 5.76 -0.26
N ALA A 93 2.02 5.38 0.79
CA ALA A 93 2.57 5.32 2.14
C ALA A 93 3.77 4.36 2.23
N VAL A 94 3.68 3.18 1.62
CA VAL A 94 4.78 2.20 1.62
C VAL A 94 6.03 2.74 0.92
N VAL A 95 5.92 3.27 -0.30
CA VAL A 95 7.10 3.72 -1.06
C VAL A 95 7.70 5.02 -0.54
N THR A 96 6.93 5.83 0.18
CA THR A 96 7.45 7.04 0.85
C THR A 96 8.14 6.71 2.16
N ARG A 97 7.68 5.68 2.89
CA ARG A 97 8.27 5.27 4.19
C ARG A 97 9.40 4.26 4.04
N CYS A 98 9.37 3.44 2.99
CA CYS A 98 10.36 2.41 2.69
C CYS A 98 10.79 2.47 1.21
N PRO A 99 11.42 3.57 0.73
CA PRO A 99 11.73 3.77 -0.68
C PRO A 99 12.66 2.68 -1.25
N ALA A 100 13.55 2.12 -0.44
CA ALA A 100 14.46 1.05 -0.84
C ALA A 100 13.72 -0.25 -1.26
N LEU A 101 12.44 -0.42 -0.89
CA LEU A 101 11.62 -1.55 -1.29
C LEU A 101 11.05 -1.44 -2.70
N LEU A 102 11.10 -0.27 -3.34
CA LEU A 102 10.40 -0.03 -4.61
C LEU A 102 10.71 -1.08 -5.67
N GLY A 103 11.98 -1.48 -5.82
CA GLY A 103 12.38 -2.48 -6.82
C GLY A 103 11.72 -3.85 -6.58
N GLU A 104 11.70 -4.31 -5.33
CA GLU A 104 11.09 -5.58 -4.94
C GLU A 104 9.56 -5.53 -5.05
N LEU A 105 8.95 -4.41 -4.64
CA LEU A 105 7.51 -4.21 -4.72
C LEU A 105 7.03 -4.03 -6.17
N ALA A 106 7.84 -3.44 -7.05
CA ALA A 106 7.52 -3.39 -8.47
C ALA A 106 7.56 -4.79 -9.11
N ALA A 107 8.46 -5.66 -8.64
CA ALA A 107 8.53 -7.06 -9.09
C ALA A 107 7.41 -7.93 -8.51
N VAL A 108 6.98 -7.66 -7.27
CA VAL A 108 5.91 -8.39 -6.57
C VAL A 108 4.90 -7.41 -5.96
N PRO A 109 4.05 -6.76 -6.77
CA PRO A 109 3.13 -5.70 -6.30
C PRO A 109 2.17 -6.12 -5.19
N ALA A 110 1.71 -7.36 -5.19
CA ALA A 110 0.82 -7.87 -4.14
C ALA A 110 1.46 -7.87 -2.73
N LEU A 111 2.80 -7.87 -2.64
CA LEU A 111 3.51 -7.77 -1.36
C LEU A 111 3.25 -6.42 -0.67
N THR A 112 2.94 -5.37 -1.45
CA THR A 112 2.62 -4.04 -0.92
C THR A 112 1.46 -4.10 0.07
N ALA A 113 0.45 -4.95 -0.15
CA ALA A 113 -0.68 -5.10 0.76
C ALA A 113 -0.26 -5.68 2.13
N PHE A 114 0.72 -6.60 2.15
CA PHE A 114 1.25 -7.15 3.41
C PHE A 114 2.11 -6.13 4.15
N VAL A 115 2.97 -5.40 3.44
CA VAL A 115 3.79 -4.33 4.03
C VAL A 115 2.89 -3.22 4.58
N ALA A 116 1.85 -2.84 3.84
CA ALA A 116 0.84 -1.88 4.27
C ALA A 116 0.09 -2.34 5.53
N ALA A 117 -0.20 -3.65 5.66
CA ALA A 117 -0.91 -4.23 6.79
C ALA A 117 -0.02 -4.73 7.94
N HIS A 118 1.26 -4.34 7.97
CA HIS A 118 2.24 -4.90 8.91
C HIS A 118 1.82 -4.78 10.39
N VAL A 119 1.16 -3.68 10.78
CA VAL A 119 0.68 -3.46 12.15
C VAL A 119 -0.28 -4.57 12.57
N ALA A 120 -1.34 -4.78 11.79
CA ALA A 120 -2.33 -5.81 12.04
C ALA A 120 -1.74 -7.22 11.98
N LEU A 121 -0.87 -7.50 10.99
CA LEU A 121 -0.24 -8.81 10.83
C LEU A 121 0.67 -9.16 12.01
N ARG A 122 1.39 -8.18 12.56
CA ARG A 122 2.33 -8.38 13.67
C ARG A 122 1.69 -8.22 15.05
N GLY A 123 0.41 -7.82 15.12
CA GLY A 123 -0.24 -7.48 16.39
C GLY A 123 0.38 -6.26 17.08
N GLY A 124 0.93 -5.33 16.29
CA GLY A 124 1.55 -4.10 16.79
C GLY A 124 0.50 -3.06 17.21
N ALA A 125 0.88 -2.15 18.09
CA ALA A 125 0.03 -1.03 18.51
C ALA A 125 0.21 0.23 17.65
N ALA A 126 1.27 0.29 16.83
CA ALA A 126 1.59 1.46 16.00
C ALA A 126 2.39 1.04 14.75
N PRO A 127 2.40 1.87 13.69
CA PRO A 127 3.26 1.66 12.53
C PRO A 127 4.74 1.58 12.89
N ALA A 128 5.44 0.62 12.31
CA ALA A 128 6.84 0.30 12.57
C ALA A 128 7.69 0.43 11.29
N TRP A 129 7.50 1.52 10.54
CA TRP A 129 8.16 1.74 9.25
C TRP A 129 9.68 1.75 9.33
N SER A 130 10.25 2.36 10.37
CA SER A 130 11.70 2.37 10.59
C SER A 130 12.26 0.97 10.85
N GLU A 131 11.49 0.12 11.55
CA GLU A 131 11.84 -1.28 11.75
C GLU A 131 11.78 -2.07 10.44
N ALA A 132 10.72 -1.89 9.64
CA ALA A 132 10.58 -2.53 8.34
C ALA A 132 11.77 -2.20 7.40
N SER A 133 12.14 -0.92 7.32
CA SER A 133 13.31 -0.48 6.55
C SER A 133 14.60 -1.11 7.07
N ALA A 134 14.82 -1.10 8.40
CA ALA A 134 16.02 -1.65 9.00
C ALA A 134 16.14 -3.18 8.88
N VAL A 135 15.02 -3.89 8.81
CA VAL A 135 14.97 -5.33 8.53
C VAL A 135 15.36 -5.59 7.09
N TYR A 136 14.77 -4.84 6.15
CA TYR A 136 15.09 -4.98 4.72
C TYR A 136 16.55 -4.66 4.42
N GLU A 137 17.12 -3.61 5.01
CA GLU A 137 18.54 -3.27 4.83
C GLU A 137 19.49 -4.40 5.27
N ARG A 138 19.11 -5.15 6.32
CA ARG A 138 19.95 -6.23 6.88
C ARG A 138 19.74 -7.59 6.21
N GLY A 139 18.48 -7.92 5.90
CA GLY A 139 18.08 -9.26 5.46
C GLY A 139 17.51 -9.31 4.04
N GLY A 140 17.45 -8.17 3.34
CA GLY A 140 16.79 -8.05 2.05
C GLY A 140 15.31 -8.42 2.12
N ILE A 141 14.76 -8.81 0.97
CA ILE A 141 13.34 -9.17 0.84
C ILE A 141 12.95 -10.38 1.71
N PHE A 142 13.85 -11.34 1.90
CA PHE A 142 13.58 -12.54 2.71
C PHE A 142 13.50 -12.21 4.20
N GLY A 143 14.35 -11.31 4.71
CA GLY A 143 14.22 -10.79 6.08
C GLY A 143 12.89 -10.06 6.29
N LEU A 144 12.44 -9.29 5.29
CA LEU A 144 11.13 -8.63 5.35
C LEU A 144 9.97 -9.64 5.37
N LEU A 145 10.04 -10.71 4.56
CA LEU A 145 9.02 -11.77 4.57
C LEU A 145 8.90 -12.43 5.95
N GLU A 146 10.04 -12.81 6.55
CA GLU A 146 10.09 -13.35 7.91
C GLU A 146 9.47 -12.40 8.93
N TRP A 147 9.82 -11.11 8.84
CA TRP A 147 9.30 -10.08 9.74
C TRP A 147 7.78 -9.86 9.61
N LEU A 148 7.22 -10.05 8.42
CA LEU A 148 5.77 -10.03 8.15
C LEU A 148 5.05 -11.34 8.58
N GLY A 149 5.79 -12.37 9.00
CA GLY A 149 5.25 -13.69 9.32
C GLY A 149 4.91 -14.53 8.08
N LEU A 150 5.55 -14.25 6.95
CA LEU A 150 5.44 -15.01 5.71
C LEU A 150 6.62 -16.00 5.60
N PRO A 151 6.47 -17.12 4.87
CA PRO A 151 7.61 -17.99 4.59
C PRO A 151 8.64 -17.22 3.75
N ALA A 152 9.88 -17.12 4.23
CA ALA A 152 10.98 -16.46 3.52
C ALA A 152 11.56 -17.33 2.40
N THR A 153 10.76 -17.56 1.36
CA THR A 153 11.12 -18.42 0.23
C THR A 153 10.83 -17.75 -1.10
N ARG A 154 11.58 -18.12 -2.15
CA ARG A 154 11.28 -17.68 -3.53
C ARG A 154 9.88 -18.07 -3.95
N ARG A 155 9.41 -19.25 -3.52
CA ARG A 155 8.05 -19.74 -3.79
C ARG A 155 6.97 -18.77 -3.29
N THR A 156 7.18 -18.13 -2.14
CA THR A 156 6.27 -17.11 -1.61
C THR A 156 6.17 -15.92 -2.58
N LEU A 157 7.32 -15.41 -3.03
CA LEU A 157 7.38 -14.31 -4.00
C LEU A 157 6.76 -14.70 -5.34
N ASP A 158 7.07 -15.90 -5.86
CA ASP A 158 6.50 -16.43 -7.09
C ASP A 158 4.97 -16.57 -6.98
N THR A 159 4.47 -16.96 -5.80
CA THR A 159 3.02 -17.09 -5.54
C THR A 159 2.36 -15.72 -5.54
N LEU A 160 2.91 -14.76 -4.79
CA LEU A 160 2.38 -13.40 -4.74
C LEU A 160 2.47 -12.69 -6.10
N GLY A 161 3.54 -12.94 -6.86
CA GLY A 161 3.74 -12.40 -8.20
C GLY A 161 2.83 -13.02 -9.27
N SER A 162 2.15 -14.14 -8.96
CA SER A 162 1.17 -14.77 -9.87
C SER A 162 -0.26 -14.23 -9.71
N LEU A 163 -0.49 -13.35 -8.73
CA LEU A 163 -1.80 -12.72 -8.53
C LEU A 163 -2.08 -11.74 -9.67
N GLU A 164 -3.33 -11.72 -10.15
CA GLU A 164 -3.72 -10.85 -11.27
C GLU A 164 -3.70 -9.37 -10.87
N GLU A 165 -4.19 -9.10 -9.68
CA GLU A 165 -4.38 -7.75 -9.17
C GLU A 165 -3.45 -7.52 -7.97
N PRO A 166 -2.72 -6.39 -7.93
CA PRO A 166 -1.84 -6.07 -6.82
C PRO A 166 -2.62 -5.66 -5.57
N ASP A 167 -3.87 -5.24 -5.75
CA ASP A 167 -4.76 -4.80 -4.70
C ASP A 167 -5.40 -5.97 -3.92
N VAL A 168 -4.60 -6.71 -3.17
CA VAL A 168 -5.15 -7.77 -2.32
C VAL A 168 -6.03 -7.18 -1.22
N ALA A 169 -7.29 -7.61 -1.14
CA ALA A 169 -8.21 -7.15 -0.12
C ALA A 169 -7.73 -7.51 1.30
N ARG A 170 -7.78 -6.52 2.21
CA ARG A 170 -7.32 -6.65 3.62
C ARG A 170 -7.86 -7.90 4.32
N ARG A 171 -9.15 -8.21 4.09
CA ARG A 171 -9.83 -9.38 4.68
C ARG A 171 -9.20 -10.72 4.31
N LEU A 172 -8.50 -10.80 3.18
CA LEU A 172 -7.86 -12.02 2.68
C LEU A 172 -6.41 -12.16 3.14
N LEU A 173 -5.80 -11.12 3.71
CA LEU A 173 -4.36 -11.12 4.02
C LEU A 173 -3.99 -12.14 5.11
N ALA A 174 -4.83 -12.31 6.13
CA ALA A 174 -4.60 -13.29 7.18
C ALA A 174 -4.66 -14.72 6.62
N ASP A 175 -5.74 -15.04 5.90
CA ASP A 175 -5.94 -16.35 5.28
C ASP A 175 -4.84 -16.66 4.25
N LEU A 176 -4.46 -15.67 3.42
CA LEU A 176 -3.37 -15.81 2.47
C LEU A 176 -2.02 -16.02 3.16
N ARG A 177 -1.76 -15.30 4.26
CA ARG A 177 -0.55 -15.52 5.07
C ARG A 177 -0.48 -16.95 5.58
N GLU A 178 -1.56 -17.47 6.16
CA GLU A 178 -1.61 -18.85 6.65
C GLU A 178 -1.47 -19.86 5.51
N ALA A 179 -2.20 -19.65 4.42
CA ALA A 179 -2.16 -20.50 3.24
C ALA A 179 -0.75 -20.62 2.66
N LEU A 180 0.07 -19.56 2.66
CA LEU A 180 1.44 -19.58 2.14
C LEU A 180 2.36 -20.54 2.89
N TRP A 181 2.07 -20.87 4.15
CA TRP A 181 2.80 -21.90 4.92
C TRP A 181 2.44 -23.33 4.49
N SER A 182 1.31 -23.51 3.80
CA SER A 182 0.92 -24.83 3.30
C SER A 182 1.85 -25.31 2.20
N PRO A 183 2.28 -26.59 2.22
CA PRO A 183 3.05 -27.17 1.11
C PRO A 183 2.25 -27.18 -0.20
N LEU A 184 0.93 -27.09 -0.14
CA LEU A 184 0.04 -27.04 -1.31
C LEU A 184 -0.14 -25.63 -1.88
N ALA A 185 0.29 -24.58 -1.18
CA ALA A 185 0.07 -23.17 -1.55
C ALA A 185 0.47 -22.90 -2.99
N GLY A 186 1.70 -23.24 -3.37
CA GLY A 186 2.16 -23.04 -4.74
C GLY A 186 1.37 -23.86 -5.76
N ALA A 187 0.93 -25.09 -5.44
CA ALA A 187 0.18 -25.89 -6.42
C ALA A 187 -1.23 -25.31 -6.69
N LEU A 188 -1.85 -24.70 -5.67
CA LEU A 188 -3.22 -24.17 -5.76
C LEU A 188 -3.26 -22.70 -6.14
N LEU A 189 -2.27 -21.91 -5.73
CA LEU A 189 -2.18 -20.48 -6.00
C LEU A 189 -1.35 -20.19 -7.27
N GLN A 190 -0.31 -20.98 -7.56
CA GLN A 190 0.47 -20.84 -8.80
C GLN A 190 -0.12 -21.76 -9.89
N ARG A 191 -1.00 -21.22 -10.72
CA ARG A 191 -1.24 -21.74 -12.07
C ARG A 191 -0.76 -20.71 -13.09
N ARG A 192 -0.45 -21.16 -14.32
CA ARG A 192 0.05 -20.32 -15.43
C ARG A 192 -0.88 -19.17 -15.86
N GLN A 193 -1.98 -18.94 -15.16
CA GLN A 193 -2.95 -17.88 -15.41
C GLN A 193 -3.07 -17.06 -14.14
N SER A 194 -3.17 -15.74 -14.33
CA SER A 194 -3.38 -14.77 -13.26
C SER A 194 -4.60 -15.15 -12.41
N VAL A 195 -4.49 -14.99 -11.09
CA VAL A 195 -5.56 -15.35 -10.15
C VAL A 195 -6.32 -14.11 -9.71
N SER A 196 -7.63 -14.05 -10.02
CA SER A 196 -8.52 -12.98 -9.56
C SER A 196 -8.86 -13.11 -8.07
N GLU A 197 -9.33 -12.02 -7.41
CA GLU A 197 -9.70 -12.04 -5.99
C GLU A 197 -10.74 -13.14 -5.65
N ARG A 198 -11.74 -13.33 -6.53
CA ARG A 198 -12.79 -14.33 -6.31
C ARG A 198 -12.23 -15.75 -6.31
N GLU A 199 -11.31 -16.03 -7.23
CA GLU A 199 -10.62 -17.32 -7.27
C GLU A 199 -9.69 -17.50 -6.09
N LEU A 200 -8.97 -16.44 -5.70
CA LEU A 200 -8.10 -16.44 -4.52
C LEU A 200 -8.90 -16.82 -3.27
N SER A 201 -10.02 -16.15 -3.02
CA SER A 201 -10.89 -16.45 -1.88
C SER A 201 -11.39 -17.90 -1.88
N ALA A 202 -11.82 -18.42 -3.05
CA ALA A 202 -12.27 -19.80 -3.16
C ALA A 202 -11.14 -20.81 -2.88
N ARG A 203 -9.91 -20.54 -3.35
CA ARG A 203 -8.74 -21.40 -3.12
C ARG A 203 -8.27 -21.37 -1.67
N LEU A 204 -8.33 -20.21 -1.01
CA LEU A 204 -8.03 -20.08 0.41
C LEU A 204 -8.98 -20.91 1.27
N HIS A 205 -10.28 -20.92 0.91
CA HIS A 205 -11.25 -21.76 1.60
C HIS A 205 -10.93 -23.27 1.49
N VAL A 206 -10.44 -23.73 0.33
CA VAL A 206 -10.01 -25.12 0.13
C VAL A 206 -8.76 -25.46 0.96
N LEU A 207 -7.84 -24.51 1.12
CA LEU A 207 -6.62 -24.69 1.91
C LEU A 207 -6.87 -24.71 3.43
N ALA A 208 -7.97 -24.10 3.87
CA ALA A 208 -8.39 -24.05 5.28
C ALA A 208 -9.26 -25.25 5.70
N ALA A 209 -9.73 -26.07 4.77
CA ALA A 209 -10.57 -27.25 4.99
C ALA A 209 -9.72 -28.53 5.13
#